data_AF-A0A2K3N5Z0-F1
#
_entry.id   AF-A0A2K3N5Z0-F1
#
_cell.length_a   1.000
_cell.length_b   1.000
_cell.length_c   1.000
_cell.angle_alpha   90.00
_cell.angle_beta   90.00
_cell.angle_gamma   90.00
#
_symmetry.space_group_name_H-M   'P 1'
#
loop_
_entity.id
_entity.type
_entity.pdbx_description
1 polymer ?
#
loop_
_entity_poly.entity_id
_entity_poly.type
_entity_poly.pdbx_seq_one_letter_code
_entity_poly.pdbx_strand_id
1 'polypeptide(L)'
;MTSSVIEGGHDDGSNSKNEPSDLIEEKINPTVVNLSIPNETFLKAAISLKDEVVEVTWKRREVVDPTVYTGLLGTAFTCLRSYEVTGCREDLVLCSEIIDTCTTVARASIRYFF
;
A
#
# COMPACT_ATOMS: atom_id res chain seq x y z
N MET A 1 -57.32 -11.91 -56.20
CA MET A 1 -56.99 -13.07 -57.06
C MET A 1 -55.51 -13.34 -56.83
N THR A 2 -55.18 -14.20 -55.85
CA THR A 2 -54.87 -15.64 -56.07
C THR A 2 -53.69 -15.81 -57.04
N SER A 3 -52.46 -15.84 -56.54
CA SER A 3 -51.74 -17.06 -56.13
C SER A 3 -51.30 -17.96 -57.28
N SER A 4 -49.98 -18.12 -57.41
CA SER A 4 -49.34 -19.44 -57.62
C SER A 4 -47.85 -19.39 -57.26
N VAL A 5 -47.30 -20.54 -56.86
CA VAL A 5 -45.98 -20.75 -56.26
C VAL A 5 -45.24 -21.85 -57.04
N ILE A 6 -43.91 -21.75 -57.13
CA ILE A 6 -42.93 -22.85 -57.28
C ILE A 6 -41.69 -22.44 -56.44
N GLU A 7 -41.19 -23.21 -55.47
CA GLU A 7 -40.28 -24.37 -55.60
C GLU A 7 -39.07 -24.13 -56.53
N GLY A 8 -37.81 -24.40 -56.16
CA GLY A 8 -37.20 -24.90 -54.90
C GLY A 8 -35.67 -25.11 -55.09
N GLY A 9 -34.88 -25.32 -54.02
CA GLY A 9 -33.41 -25.55 -54.15
C GLY A 9 -32.63 -25.65 -52.82
N HIS A 10 -31.57 -26.47 -52.78
CA HIS A 10 -30.84 -26.97 -51.58
C HIS A 10 -29.31 -27.10 -51.88
N ASP A 11 -28.40 -27.32 -50.92
CA ASP A 11 -28.58 -27.43 -49.45
C ASP A 11 -27.92 -26.25 -48.70
N ASP A 12 -26.76 -26.25 -48.03
CA ASP A 12 -25.81 -27.27 -47.52
C ASP A 12 -24.99 -26.61 -46.36
N GLY A 13 -24.44 -27.36 -45.40
CA GLY A 13 -23.30 -26.87 -44.58
C GLY A 13 -23.50 -26.29 -43.17
N SER A 14 -24.10 -27.08 -42.26
CA SER A 14 -23.80 -27.21 -40.81
C SER A 14 -22.88 -26.21 -40.03
N ASN A 15 -23.44 -25.67 -38.93
CA ASN A 15 -22.92 -25.72 -37.54
C ASN A 15 -21.62 -24.98 -37.11
N SER A 16 -21.75 -23.95 -36.26
CA SER A 16 -21.41 -24.06 -34.82
C SER A 16 -21.81 -22.81 -34.01
N LYS A 17 -21.95 -22.96 -32.69
CA LYS A 17 -22.40 -21.95 -31.71
C LYS A 17 -21.20 -21.24 -31.05
N ASN A 18 -21.27 -19.93 -30.88
CA ASN A 18 -20.81 -19.25 -29.66
C ASN A 18 -21.30 -17.78 -29.56
N GLU A 19 -21.73 -17.42 -28.35
CA GLU A 19 -22.33 -16.14 -27.93
C GLU A 19 -21.28 -15.02 -27.72
N PRO A 20 -21.69 -13.73 -27.63
CA PRO A 20 -20.79 -12.58 -27.71
C PRO A 20 -20.13 -12.22 -26.37
N SER A 21 -18.91 -11.69 -26.41
CA SER A 21 -18.24 -11.09 -25.24
C SER A 21 -17.08 -10.18 -25.67
N ASP A 22 -17.39 -9.05 -26.30
CA ASP A 22 -16.41 -7.97 -26.48
C ASP A 22 -16.80 -6.73 -25.68
N LEU A 23 -16.12 -6.61 -24.54
CA LEU A 23 -15.63 -5.38 -23.93
C LEU A 23 -16.64 -4.23 -23.79
N ILE A 24 -17.26 -4.18 -22.61
CA ILE A 24 -17.68 -2.90 -22.03
C ILE A 24 -16.40 -2.09 -21.79
N GLU A 25 -16.06 -1.22 -22.73
CA GLU A 25 -15.10 -0.14 -22.52
C GLU A 25 -15.72 0.88 -21.55
N GLU A 26 -15.76 0.51 -20.26
CA GLU A 26 -16.21 1.42 -19.20
C GLU A 26 -15.15 2.51 -19.06
N LYS A 27 -15.38 3.57 -19.83
CA LYS A 27 -14.53 4.74 -19.97
C LYS A 27 -14.43 5.46 -18.63
N ILE A 28 -13.51 5.00 -17.77
CA ILE A 28 -13.19 5.58 -16.46
C ILE A 28 -12.77 7.03 -16.68
N ASN A 29 -13.74 7.93 -16.57
CA ASN A 29 -13.52 9.35 -16.72
C ASN A 29 -12.72 9.82 -15.49
N PRO A 30 -11.51 10.39 -15.63
CA PRO A 30 -10.69 10.83 -14.50
C PRO A 30 -11.23 12.16 -13.94
N THR A 31 -12.54 12.22 -13.68
CA THR A 31 -13.21 13.28 -12.94
C THR A 31 -12.77 13.18 -11.50
N VAL A 32 -11.63 13.83 -11.21
CA VAL A 32 -11.07 14.19 -9.90
C VAL A 32 -11.88 13.60 -8.75
N VAL A 33 -11.50 12.38 -8.33
CA VAL A 33 -11.97 11.82 -7.06
C VAL A 33 -11.55 12.84 -6.01
N ASN A 34 -12.52 13.47 -5.35
CA ASN A 34 -12.22 14.53 -4.40
C ASN A 34 -11.53 13.92 -3.18
N LEU A 35 -10.19 13.91 -3.20
CA LEU A 35 -9.33 13.25 -2.22
C LEU A 35 -9.28 13.98 -0.85
N SER A 36 -10.31 14.76 -0.52
CA SER A 36 -10.45 15.50 0.74
C SER A 36 -10.79 14.57 1.90
N ILE A 37 -9.87 13.68 2.25
CA ILE A 37 -9.85 13.02 3.55
C ILE A 37 -9.66 14.12 4.61
N PRO A 38 -10.52 14.22 5.65
CA PRO A 38 -10.35 15.20 6.70
C PRO A 38 -8.98 15.04 7.39
N ASN A 39 -8.31 16.16 7.67
CA ASN A 39 -6.96 16.15 8.24
C ASN A 39 -6.87 15.33 9.53
N GLU A 40 -7.87 15.43 10.42
CA GLU A 40 -7.97 14.63 11.64
C GLU A 40 -8.09 13.13 11.38
N THR A 41 -8.83 12.73 10.33
CA THR A 41 -8.97 11.32 9.93
C THR A 41 -7.65 10.77 9.40
N PHE A 42 -6.95 11.56 8.57
CA PHE A 42 -5.62 11.20 8.08
C PHE A 42 -4.58 11.13 9.22
N LEU A 43 -4.57 12.10 10.13
CA LEU A 43 -3.68 12.12 11.29
C LEU A 43 -3.93 10.91 12.20
N LYS A 44 -5.19 10.56 12.48
CA LYS A 44 -5.52 9.37 13.27
C LYS A 44 -5.02 8.09 12.60
N ALA A 45 -5.21 7.95 11.29
CA ALA A 45 -4.70 6.80 10.53
C ALA A 45 -3.16 6.74 10.54
N ALA A 46 -2.48 7.88 10.43
CA ALA A 46 -1.02 7.97 10.49
C ALA A 46 -0.46 7.60 11.87
N ILE A 47 -1.12 8.01 12.96
CA ILE A 47 -0.76 7.61 14.33
C ILE A 47 -0.94 6.09 14.52
N SER A 48 -2.07 5.53 14.09
CA SER A 48 -2.29 4.07 14.16
C SER A 48 -1.27 3.28 13.32
N LEU A 49 -0.89 3.78 12.13
CA LEU A 49 0.16 3.16 11.32
C LEU A 49 1.53 3.22 12.02
N LYS A 50 1.88 4.36 12.65
CA LYS A 50 3.09 4.50 13.46
C LYS A 50 3.12 3.47 14.60
N ASP A 51 2.01 3.31 15.33
CA ASP A 51 1.93 2.37 16.45
C ASP A 51 2.15 0.92 16.02
N GLU A 52 1.55 0.50 14.90
CA GLU A 52 1.79 -0.82 14.29
C GLU A 52 3.24 -0.99 13.81
N VAL A 53 3.82 0.03 13.14
CA VAL A 53 5.23 0.01 12.72
C VAL A 53 6.17 -0.12 13.93
N VAL A 54 5.92 0.60 15.01
CA VAL A 54 6.67 0.50 16.27
C VAL A 54 6.52 -0.89 16.91
N GLU A 55 5.32 -1.45 16.93
CA GLU A 55 5.07 -2.80 17.45
C GLU A 55 5.93 -3.85 16.72
N VAL A 56 5.94 -3.84 15.38
CA VAL A 56 6.65 -4.85 14.59
C VAL A 56 8.16 -4.60 14.50
N THR A 57 8.61 -3.35 14.39
CA THR A 57 10.05 -3.04 14.21
C THR A 57 10.82 -2.88 15.53
N TRP A 58 10.17 -2.39 16.60
CA TRP A 58 10.82 -2.14 17.88
C TRP A 58 10.50 -3.20 18.93
N LYS A 59 9.22 -3.50 19.18
CA LYS A 59 8.86 -4.41 20.29
C LYS A 59 9.07 -5.89 19.95
N ARG A 60 8.89 -6.28 18.69
CA ARG A 60 9.04 -7.67 18.20
C ARG A 60 10.37 -7.92 17.47
N ARG A 61 11.38 -7.09 17.70
CA ARG A 61 12.67 -7.18 17.00
C ARG A 61 13.50 -8.39 17.43
N GLU A 62 13.96 -9.18 16.47
CA GLU A 62 15.00 -10.21 16.69
C GLU A 62 16.40 -9.66 16.38
N VAL A 63 16.52 -8.79 15.38
CA VAL A 63 17.77 -8.18 14.92
C VAL A 63 17.60 -6.66 14.79
N VAL A 64 18.64 -5.91 15.19
CA VAL A 64 18.69 -4.45 15.02
C VAL A 64 19.36 -4.12 13.69
N ASP A 65 18.55 -3.73 12.70
CA ASP A 65 19.02 -3.05 11.49
C ASP A 65 19.11 -1.53 11.78
N PRO A 66 20.31 -0.91 11.81
CA PRO A 66 20.47 0.51 12.08
C PRO A 66 20.27 1.41 10.84
N THR A 67 19.83 0.89 9.70
CA THR A 67 19.57 1.69 8.50
C THR A 67 18.26 2.49 8.58
N VAL A 68 18.13 3.50 7.71
CA VAL A 68 16.93 4.36 7.62
C VAL A 68 15.82 3.74 6.77
N TYR A 69 16.17 3.05 5.67
CA TYR A 69 15.19 2.67 4.66
C TYR A 69 14.38 1.42 5.02
N THR A 70 15.04 0.40 5.57
CA THR A 70 14.41 -0.85 6.07
C THR A 70 14.45 -0.99 7.57
N GLY A 71 15.39 -0.30 8.23
CA GLY A 71 15.73 -0.51 9.62
C GLY A 71 15.02 0.39 10.62
N LEU A 72 15.49 0.27 11.86
CA LEU A 72 14.96 0.96 13.02
C LEU A 72 15.10 2.49 12.95
N LEU A 73 16.08 3.01 12.20
CA LEU A 73 16.26 4.45 12.09
C LEU A 73 15.14 5.13 11.28
N GLY A 74 14.47 4.39 10.38
CA GLY A 74 13.23 4.83 9.72
C GLY A 74 12.04 4.89 10.69
N THR A 75 12.00 3.99 11.67
CA THR A 75 11.00 4.01 12.75
C THR A 75 11.24 5.18 13.69
N ALA A 76 12.49 5.42 14.11
CA ALA A 76 12.86 6.60 14.90
C ALA A 76 12.47 7.91 14.19
N PHE A 77 12.77 8.02 12.89
CA PHE A 77 12.36 9.18 12.09
C PHE A 77 10.83 9.34 12.07
N THR A 78 10.07 8.25 11.91
CA THR A 78 8.60 8.28 11.95
C THR A 78 8.07 8.76 13.32
N CYS A 79 8.67 8.32 14.43
CA CYS A 79 8.34 8.81 15.77
C CYS A 79 8.66 10.31 15.94
N LEU A 80 9.82 10.78 15.44
CA LEU A 80 10.16 12.21 15.44
C LEU A 80 9.13 13.05 14.66
N ARG A 81 8.75 12.61 13.45
CA ARG A 81 7.71 13.28 12.65
C ARG A 81 6.34 13.28 13.34
N SER A 82 6.02 12.23 14.10
CA SER A 82 4.80 12.19 14.92
C SER A 82 4.84 13.23 16.05
N TYR A 83 5.96 13.34 16.77
CA TYR A 83 6.17 14.37 17.80
C TYR A 83 6.06 15.79 17.23
N GLU A 84 6.66 16.07 16.07
CA GLU A 84 6.57 17.39 15.41
C GLU A 84 5.13 17.84 15.11
N VAL A 85 4.24 16.88 14.80
CA VAL A 85 2.84 17.16 14.44
C VAL A 85 1.91 17.16 15.65
N THR A 86 2.17 16.30 16.64
CA THR A 86 1.24 16.06 17.77
C THR A 86 1.68 16.67 19.10
N GLY A 87 2.97 16.97 19.27
CA GLY A 87 3.57 17.30 20.56
C GLY A 87 3.73 16.11 21.53
N CYS A 88 3.41 14.88 21.10
CA CYS A 88 3.48 13.64 21.88
C CYS A 88 4.89 13.36 22.40
N ARG A 89 5.13 13.51 23.71
CA ARG A 89 6.48 13.42 24.28
C ARG A 89 6.97 11.98 24.37
N GLU A 90 6.04 11.05 24.43
CA GLU A 90 6.25 9.61 24.40
C GLU A 90 6.92 9.18 23.08
N ASP A 91 6.48 9.74 21.95
CA ASP A 91 7.10 9.50 20.64
C ASP A 91 8.54 10.02 20.56
N LEU A 92 8.82 11.16 21.21
CA LEU A 92 10.19 11.71 21.28
C LEU A 92 11.12 10.86 22.17
N VAL A 93 10.63 10.36 23.30
CA VAL A 93 11.39 9.45 24.18
C VAL A 93 11.71 8.16 23.42
N LEU A 94 10.70 7.54 22.79
CA LEU A 94 10.88 6.33 21.98
C LEU A 94 11.87 6.55 20.82
N CYS A 95 11.81 7.70 20.14
CA CYS A 95 12.79 8.06 19.11
C CYS A 95 14.22 8.04 19.65
N SER A 96 14.46 8.60 20.84
CA SER A 96 15.79 8.60 21.49
C SER A 96 16.26 7.18 21.81
N GLU A 97 15.41 6.33 22.40
CA GLU A 97 15.75 4.94 22.76
C GLU A 97 16.18 4.12 21.53
N ILE A 98 15.50 4.32 20.40
CA ILE A 98 15.83 3.66 19.14
C ILE A 98 17.19 4.16 18.63
N ILE A 99 17.44 5.48 18.64
CA ILE A 99 18.70 6.09 18.20
C ILE A 99 19.89 5.60 19.04
N ASP A 100 19.76 5.53 20.36
CA ASP A 100 20.81 5.04 21.27
C ASP A 100 21.12 3.55 21.01
N THR A 101 20.10 2.75 20.70
CA THR A 101 20.25 1.33 20.34
C THR A 101 20.97 1.17 19.00
N CYS A 102 20.54 1.89 17.95
CA CYS A 102 21.21 1.90 16.65
C CYS A 102 22.67 2.39 16.77
N THR A 103 22.92 3.42 17.58
CA THR A 103 24.26 3.95 17.86
C THR A 103 25.16 2.92 18.54
N THR A 104 24.61 2.15 19.49
CA THR A 104 25.33 1.07 20.18
C THR A 104 25.73 -0.04 19.21
N VAL A 105 24.82 -0.45 18.32
CA VAL A 105 25.09 -1.48 17.30
C VAL A 105 26.12 -0.99 16.27
N ALA A 106 25.97 0.22 15.74
CA ALA A 106 26.94 0.78 14.79
C ALA A 106 28.36 0.87 15.38
N ARG A 107 28.50 1.27 16.66
CA ARG A 107 29.77 1.28 17.39
C ARG A 107 30.31 -0.12 17.70
N ALA A 108 29.46 -1.14 17.79
CA ALA A 108 29.89 -2.53 17.90
C ALA A 108 30.47 -3.00 16.56
N SER A 109 29.75 -2.81 15.45
CA SER A 109 30.18 -3.22 14.11
C SER A 109 31.56 -2.67 13.72
N ILE A 110 31.86 -1.40 14.04
CA ILE A 110 33.18 -0.80 13.78
C ILE A 110 34.29 -1.54 14.55
N ARG A 111 34.05 -1.96 15.81
CA ARG A 111 35.04 -2.64 16.65
C ARG A 111 35.33 -4.10 16.28
N TYR A 112 34.56 -4.68 15.37
CA TYR A 112 34.84 -6.03 14.83
C TYR A 112 35.53 -5.99 13.46
N PHE A 113 35.74 -4.79 12.88
CA PHE A 113 36.29 -4.59 11.54
C PHE A 113 37.71 -3.99 11.53
N PHE A 114 38.28 -3.73 12.72
CA PHE A 114 39.63 -3.22 12.97
C PHE A 114 40.30 -4.05 14.08
#